data_AF-A0AAW4PVT3-F1
#
_entry.id   AF-A0AAW4PVT3-F1
#
_cell.length_a   1.000
_cell.length_b   1.000
_cell.length_c   1.000
_cell.angle_alpha   90.00
_cell.angle_beta   90.00
_cell.angle_gamma   90.00
#
_symmetry.space_group_name_H-M   'P 1'
#
loop_
_entity.id
_entity.type
_entity.pdbx_description
1 polymer ?
#
loop_
_entity_poly.entity_id
_entity_poly.type
_entity_poly.pdbx_seq_one_letter_code
_entity_poly.pdbx_strand_id
1 'polypeptide(L)'
;MASRSTDRKPGREQQVYDVVIEITLENTDREVADEFSMALQIRELDLASIEVILSVVAPNQCAAYARGNALARAVLDAAGLVDAYRIGDVSLIEVR
;
A
#
# COMPACT_ATOMS: atom_id res chain seq x y z
N MET A 1 -2.55 51.16 7.94
CA MET A 1 -2.40 50.37 6.70
C MET A 1 -2.17 48.93 7.09
N ALA A 2 -3.06 48.03 6.65
CA ALA A 2 -3.05 46.61 7.01
C ALA A 2 -2.03 45.86 6.14
N SER A 3 -1.05 45.22 6.78
CA SER A 3 -0.28 44.14 6.14
C SER A 3 -0.95 42.84 6.50
N ARG A 4 -1.57 42.22 5.49
CA ARG A 4 -2.24 40.92 5.52
C ARG A 4 -1.37 39.89 6.23
N SER A 5 -1.85 39.40 7.37
CA SER A 5 -1.49 38.09 7.89
C SER A 5 -1.83 37.08 6.79
N THR A 6 -0.80 36.51 6.15
CA THR A 6 -1.01 35.34 5.30
C THR A 6 -1.44 34.21 6.22
N ASP A 7 -2.75 34.00 6.25
CA ASP A 7 -3.43 32.81 6.75
C ASP A 7 -2.89 31.61 5.95
N ARG A 8 -1.69 31.14 6.31
CA ARG A 8 -1.29 29.77 6.01
C ARG A 8 -2.20 28.93 6.88
N LYS A 9 -3.37 28.55 6.35
CA LYS A 9 -4.01 27.31 6.77
C LYS A 9 -2.89 26.27 6.90
N PRO A 10 -2.78 25.51 8.00
CA PRO A 10 -1.92 24.35 8.02
C PRO A 10 -2.49 23.39 6.96
N GLY A 11 -2.02 23.54 5.73
CA GLY A 11 -2.24 22.55 4.69
C GLY A 11 -1.65 21.28 5.29
N ARG A 12 -2.50 20.30 5.55
CA ARG A 12 -2.07 18.99 6.04
C ARG A 12 -0.93 18.56 5.14
N GLU A 13 0.30 18.61 5.64
CA GLU A 13 1.48 18.33 4.85
C GLU A 13 1.30 16.93 4.28
N GLN A 14 1.17 16.84 2.96
CA GLN A 14 1.07 15.56 2.29
C GLN A 14 2.48 15.00 2.27
N GLN A 15 2.66 13.84 2.91
CA GLN A 15 3.91 13.11 3.00
C GLN A 15 3.77 11.82 2.20
N VAL A 16 4.90 11.28 1.74
CA VAL A 16 4.95 9.97 1.09
C VAL A 16 5.17 8.91 2.17
N TYR A 17 4.32 7.89 2.16
CA TYR A 17 4.44 6.73 3.01
C TYR A 17 4.55 5.49 2.14
N ASP A 18 5.53 4.65 2.41
CA ASP A 18 5.58 3.30 1.88
C ASP A 18 4.73 2.41 2.79
N VAL A 19 3.66 1.86 2.23
CA VAL A 19 2.79 0.90 2.91
C VAL A 19 3.26 -0.48 2.50
N VAL A 20 3.81 -1.23 3.46
CA VAL A 20 4.22 -2.61 3.27
C VAL A 20 3.08 -3.51 3.73
N ILE A 21 2.60 -4.35 2.83
CA ILE A 21 1.46 -5.23 3.08
C ILE A 21 1.92 -6.65 2.84
N GLU A 22 1.85 -7.47 3.88
CA GLU A 22 2.02 -8.90 3.75
C GLU A 22 0.73 -9.53 3.24
N ILE A 23 0.83 -10.36 2.22
CA ILE A 23 -0.28 -11.08 1.62
C ILE A 23 0.08 -12.56 1.62
N THR A 24 -0.73 -13.35 2.31
CA THR A 24 -0.65 -14.81 2.24
C THR A 24 -1.56 -15.29 1.11
N LEU A 25 -1.01 -16.03 0.15
CA LEU A 25 -1.76 -16.63 -0.94
C LEU A 25 -2.32 -17.99 -0.47
N GLU A 26 -3.64 -18.10 -0.37
CA GLU A 26 -4.34 -19.32 0.02
C GLU A 26 -4.86 -20.01 -1.25
N ASN A 27 -4.45 -21.26 -1.51
CA ASN A 27 -4.85 -22.05 -2.70
C ASN A 27 -4.54 -21.42 -4.08
N THR A 28 -3.55 -20.52 -4.15
CA THR A 28 -3.15 -19.89 -5.42
C THR A 28 -2.08 -20.74 -6.13
N ASP A 29 -2.22 -20.89 -7.44
CA ASP A 29 -1.23 -21.58 -8.28
C ASP A 29 0.06 -20.73 -8.38
N ARG A 30 1.22 -21.38 -8.42
CA ARG A 30 2.53 -20.70 -8.34
C ARG A 30 2.74 -19.71 -9.49
N GLU A 31 2.20 -20.00 -10.67
CA GLU A 31 2.26 -19.11 -11.84
C GLU A 31 1.57 -17.75 -11.58
N VAL A 32 0.47 -17.73 -10.83
CA VAL A 32 -0.25 -16.47 -10.53
C VAL A 32 0.52 -15.64 -9.51
N ALA A 33 1.19 -16.29 -8.55
CA ALA A 33 2.10 -15.62 -7.62
C ALA A 33 3.28 -14.97 -8.35
N ASP A 34 3.86 -15.66 -9.34
CA ASP A 34 4.98 -15.15 -10.14
C ASP A 34 4.55 -13.95 -11.02
N GLU A 35 3.41 -14.05 -11.70
CA GLU A 35 2.89 -12.97 -12.54
C GLU A 35 2.51 -11.73 -11.71
N PHE A 36 1.92 -11.93 -10.54
CA PHE A 36 1.61 -10.85 -9.62
C PHE A 36 2.89 -10.18 -9.08
N SER A 37 3.91 -10.98 -8.75
CA SER A 37 5.22 -10.52 -8.30
C SER A 37 5.96 -9.69 -9.35
N MET A 38 5.73 -9.95 -10.64
CA MET A 38 6.28 -9.14 -11.74
C MET A 38 5.57 -7.80 -11.94
N ALA A 39 4.27 -7.72 -11.62
CA ALA A 39 3.45 -6.54 -11.88
C ALA A 39 3.64 -5.42 -10.85
N LEU A 40 4.09 -5.74 -9.65
CA LEU A 40 4.32 -4.79 -8.55
C LEU A 40 5.77 -4.89 -8.07
N GLN A 41 6.26 -3.88 -7.37
CA GLN A 41 7.54 -3.97 -6.66
C GLN A 41 7.39 -4.89 -5.43
N ILE A 42 7.16 -6.17 -5.69
CA ILE A 42 6.94 -7.19 -4.67
C ILE A 42 8.27 -7.81 -4.29
N ARG A 43 8.44 -8.00 -2.99
CA ARG A 43 9.52 -8.81 -2.45
C ARG A 43 8.91 -10.16 -2.05
N GLU A 44 9.36 -11.24 -2.67
CA GLU A 44 9.02 -12.58 -2.18
C GLU A 44 9.61 -12.75 -0.78
N LEU A 45 8.76 -13.10 0.19
CA LEU A 45 9.21 -13.51 1.51
C LEU A 45 9.38 -15.03 1.53
N ASP A 46 8.33 -15.77 1.20
CA ASP A 46 8.24 -17.24 1.24
C ASP A 46 7.34 -17.78 0.10
N LEU A 47 7.31 -19.11 -0.10
CA LEU A 47 6.52 -19.80 -1.16
C LEU A 47 4.99 -19.54 -1.13
N ALA A 48 4.46 -18.97 -0.06
CA ALA A 48 3.03 -18.69 0.12
C ALA A 48 2.73 -17.28 0.64
N SER A 49 3.76 -16.43 0.83
CA SER A 49 3.60 -15.07 1.34
C SER A 49 4.41 -14.08 0.52
N ILE A 50 3.76 -13.02 0.08
CA ILE A 50 4.36 -11.93 -0.69
C ILE A 50 4.27 -10.62 0.11
N GLU A 51 5.30 -9.77 0.00
CA GLU A 51 5.27 -8.40 0.49
C GLU A 51 5.03 -7.44 -0.67
N VAL A 52 3.95 -6.67 -0.58
CA VAL A 52 3.66 -5.58 -1.52
C VAL A 52 4.06 -4.26 -0.87
N ILE A 53 4.95 -3.51 -1.52
CA ILE A 53 5.32 -2.16 -1.10
C ILE A 53 4.58 -1.15 -1.99
N LEU A 54 3.75 -0.32 -1.39
CA LEU A 54 2.95 0.70 -2.07
C LEU A 54 3.31 2.09 -1.55
N SER A 55 3.90 2.93 -2.39
CA SER A 55 4.13 4.34 -2.06
C SER A 55 2.84 5.14 -2.25
N VAL A 56 2.29 5.66 -1.14
CA VAL A 56 1.08 6.48 -1.15
C VAL A 56 1.35 7.87 -0.57
N VAL A 57 0.81 8.89 -1.22
CA VAL A 57 0.81 10.25 -0.67
C VAL A 57 -0.36 10.37 0.29
N ALA A 58 -0.13 10.80 1.53
CA ALA A 58 -1.18 10.97 2.53
C ALA A 58 -0.86 12.08 3.55
N PRO A 59 -1.88 12.68 4.20
CA PRO A 59 -1.66 13.71 5.21
C PRO A 59 -1.20 13.18 6.58
N ASN A 60 -1.26 11.86 6.80
CA ASN A 60 -0.82 11.17 8.00
C ASN A 60 -0.82 9.64 7.77
N GLN A 61 -0.23 8.91 8.71
CA GLN A 61 -0.13 7.45 8.71
C GLN A 61 -1.50 6.74 8.62
N CYS A 62 -2.54 7.24 9.31
CA CYS A 62 -3.87 6.62 9.25
C CYS A 62 -4.49 6.70 7.85
N ALA A 63 -4.35 7.85 7.19
CA ALA A 63 -4.78 8.03 5.81
C ALA A 63 -3.92 7.24 4.82
N ALA A 64 -2.62 7.10 5.09
CA ALA A 64 -1.72 6.24 4.31
C ALA A 64 -2.16 4.78 4.39
N TYR A 65 -2.42 4.27 5.60
CA TYR A 65 -2.92 2.92 5.83
C TYR A 65 -4.21 2.64 5.05
N ALA A 66 -5.20 3.52 5.17
CA ALA A 66 -6.48 3.36 4.51
C ALA A 66 -6.33 3.34 2.97
N ARG A 67 -5.46 4.21 2.42
CA ARG A 67 -5.17 4.27 0.99
C ARG A 67 -4.39 3.04 0.51
N GLY A 68 -3.35 2.64 1.23
CA GLY A 68 -2.54 1.48 0.88
C GLY A 68 -3.34 0.18 0.92
N ASN A 69 -4.15 -0.03 1.96
CA ASN A 69 -5.03 -1.19 2.07
C ASN A 69 -6.10 -1.22 0.95
N ALA A 70 -6.70 -0.07 0.62
CA ALA A 70 -7.65 0.02 -0.48
C ALA A 70 -6.98 -0.27 -1.84
N LEU A 71 -5.78 0.27 -2.07
CA LEU A 71 -5.02 0.05 -3.30
C LEU A 71 -4.60 -1.41 -3.44
N ALA A 72 -4.06 -2.04 -2.40
CA ALA A 72 -3.69 -3.45 -2.43
C ALA A 72 -4.89 -4.35 -2.77
N ARG A 73 -6.05 -4.10 -2.14
CA ARG A 73 -7.29 -4.84 -2.46
C ARG A 73 -7.72 -4.66 -3.91
N ALA A 74 -7.68 -3.43 -4.43
CA ALA A 74 -8.04 -3.16 -5.82
C ALA A 74 -7.10 -3.85 -6.82
N VAL A 75 -5.81 -3.91 -6.49
CA VAL A 75 -4.80 -4.59 -7.31
C VAL A 75 -5.00 -6.11 -7.29
N LEU A 76 -5.28 -6.70 -6.13
CA LEU A 76 -5.58 -8.13 -6.00
C LEU A 76 -6.89 -8.50 -6.71
N ASP A 77 -7.89 -7.64 -6.62
CA ASP A 77 -9.17 -7.77 -7.34
C ASP A 77 -8.96 -7.72 -8.86
N ALA A 78 -8.17 -6.75 -9.34
CA ALA A 78 -7.82 -6.65 -10.75
C ALA A 78 -7.01 -7.86 -11.26
N ALA A 79 -6.23 -8.50 -10.40
CA ALA A 79 -5.49 -9.73 -10.70
C ALA A 79 -6.36 -10.99 -10.66
N GLY A 80 -7.65 -10.88 -10.32
CA GLY A 80 -8.55 -12.03 -10.21
C GLY A 80 -8.25 -12.93 -9.01
N LEU A 81 -7.50 -12.44 -8.02
CA LEU A 81 -7.11 -13.17 -6.82
C LEU A 81 -8.17 -13.08 -5.70
N VAL A 82 -9.34 -12.49 -5.96
CA VAL A 82 -10.44 -12.40 -5.00
C VAL A 82 -10.75 -13.80 -4.46
N ASP A 83 -10.72 -13.95 -3.14
CA ASP A 83 -10.90 -15.22 -2.38
C ASP A 83 -9.70 -16.19 -2.35
N ALA A 84 -8.58 -15.87 -2.99
CA ALA A 84 -7.34 -16.67 -2.98
C ALA A 84 -6.21 -16.06 -2.14
N TYR A 85 -6.51 -15.02 -1.35
CA TYR A 85 -5.53 -14.40 -0.47
C TYR A 85 -6.10 -13.95 0.87
N ARG A 86 -5.19 -13.80 1.83
CA ARG A 86 -5.43 -13.18 3.11
C ARG A 86 -4.42 -12.04 3.31
N ILE A 87 -4.94 -10.86 3.68
CA ILE A 87 -4.10 -9.74 4.09
C ILE A 87 -3.61 -10.02 5.51
N GLY A 88 -2.29 -10.08 5.65
CA GLY A 88 -1.55 -10.25 6.90
C GLY A 88 -1.29 -8.91 7.58
N ASP A 89 -0.06 -8.73 8.05
CA ASP A 89 0.33 -7.49 8.71
C ASP A 89 0.51 -6.34 7.70
N VAL A 90 0.22 -5.12 8.17
CA VAL A 90 0.35 -3.90 7.35
C VAL A 90 1.19 -2.91 8.13
N SER A 91 2.39 -2.68 7.62
CA SER A 91 3.37 -1.76 8.20
C SER A 91 3.49 -0.48 7.37
N LEU A 92 3.80 0.63 8.05
CA LEU A 92 3.99 1.93 7.41
C LEU A 92 5.43 2.40 7.62
N ILE A 93 6.09 2.73 6.53
CA ILE A 93 7.42 3.32 6.52
C ILE A 93 7.28 4.75 6.00
N GLU A 94 7.63 5.73 6.84
CA GLU A 94 7.67 7.13 6.41
C GLU A 94 8.93 7.34 5.55
N VAL A 95 8.75 7.74 4.30
CA VAL A 95 9.86 8.02 3.39
C VAL A 95 10.26 9.48 3.60
N ARG A 96 11.42 9.69 4.23
CA ARG A 96 11.98 11.01 4.52
C ARG A 96 12.69 11.64 3.33
#